data_AF-G4RNJ6-F1
#
_entry.id   AF-G4RNJ6-F1
#
_cell.length_a   1.000
_cell.length_b   1.000
_cell.length_c   1.000
_cell.angle_alpha   90.00
_cell.angle_beta   90.00
_cell.angle_gamma   90.00
#
_symmetry.space_group_name_H-M   'P 1'
#
loop_
_entity.id
_entity.type
_entity.pdbx_description
1 polymer ?
#
loop_
_entity_poly.entity_id
_entity_poly.type
_entity_poly.pdbx_seq_one_letter_code
_entity_poly.pdbx_strand_id
1 'polypeptide(L)' 'MKYAAVVCPKCGMASATRLDAKRHVCPYCGRLIDLDRAPIIYSGSAREVRKAVAEYNSRRPR' A
#
# COMPACT_ATOMS: atom_id res chain seq x y z
N MET A 1 -9.22 4.73 -13.48
CA MET A 1 -8.57 5.09 -12.20
C MET A 1 -7.39 4.17 -11.95
N LYS A 2 -6.22 4.73 -11.60
CA LYS A 2 -5.02 3.96 -11.24
C LYS A 2 -4.88 3.88 -9.72
N TYR A 3 -4.39 2.75 -9.24
CA TYR A 3 -4.15 2.47 -7.84
C TYR A 3 -2.67 2.16 -7.62
N ALA A 4 -2.21 2.32 -6.39
CA ALA A 4 -0.87 1.97 -5.95
C ALA A 4 -0.93 1.05 -4.73
N ALA A 5 -0.02 0.10 -4.66
CA ALA A 5 0.28 -0.68 -3.47
C ALA A 5 1.44 0.03 -2.74
N VAL A 6 1.20 0.48 -1.53
CA VAL A 6 2.19 1.18 -0.69
C VAL A 6 2.48 0.40 0.57
N VAL A 7 3.75 0.37 0.95
CA VAL A 7 4.19 -0.30 2.18
C VAL A 7 4.29 0.71 3.31
N CYS A 8 3.67 0.39 4.44
CA CYS A 8 3.76 1.21 5.63
C CYS A 8 5.19 1.14 6.21
N PRO A 9 5.90 2.27 6.38
CA PRO A 9 7.24 2.26 6.97
C PRO A 9 7.23 1.91 8.47
N LYS A 10 6.08 2.02 9.16
CA LYS A 10 5.96 1.72 10.59
C LYS A 10 5.74 0.22 10.83
N CYS A 11 4.65 -0.33 10.28
CA CYS A 11 4.31 -1.73 10.52
C CYS A 11 4.81 -2.67 9.42
N GLY A 12 5.30 -2.16 8.28
CA GLY A 12 5.76 -2.97 7.15
C GLY A 12 4.66 -3.69 6.37
N MET A 13 3.38 -3.36 6.59
CA MET A 13 2.28 -3.96 5.82
C MET A 13 2.01 -3.17 4.53
N ALA A 14 1.74 -3.88 3.45
CA ALA A 14 1.27 -3.28 2.21
C ALA A 14 -0.22 -2.94 2.29
N SER A 15 -0.61 -1.88 1.59
CA SER A 15 -1.98 -1.36 1.54
C SER A 15 -2.27 -0.74 0.17
N ALA A 16 -3.52 -0.83 -0.27
CA ALA A 16 -3.96 -0.29 -1.55
C ALA A 16 -4.45 1.15 -1.35
N THR A 17 -3.98 2.05 -2.21
CA THR A 17 -4.42 3.44 -2.24
C THR A 17 -4.64 3.90 -3.67
N ARG A 18 -5.36 5.01 -3.84
CA ARG A 18 -5.45 5.67 -5.14
C ARG A 18 -4.13 6.37 -5.43
N LEU A 19 -3.70 6.34 -6.69
CA LEU A 19 -2.44 6.97 -7.11
C LEU A 19 -2.50 8.50 -7.03
N ASP A 20 -3.70 9.09 -7.06
CA ASP A 20 -3.94 10.53 -6.96
C ASP A 20 -4.12 11.03 -5.51
N ALA A 21 -4.11 10.13 -4.53
CA ALA A 21 -4.17 10.53 -3.13
C ALA A 21 -2.79 11.05 -2.69
N LYS A 22 -2.77 12.13 -1.89
CA LYS A 22 -1.53 12.62 -1.25
C LYS A 22 -1.18 11.86 0.02
N ARG A 23 -2.22 11.40 0.74
CA ARG A 23 -2.08 10.76 2.06
C ARG A 23 -2.90 9.49 2.10
N HIS A 24 -2.37 8.48 2.78
CA HIS A 24 -3.04 7.22 3.01
C HIS A 24 -2.90 6.82 4.47
N VAL A 25 -3.99 6.46 5.14
CA VAL A 25 -3.92 5.93 6.51
C VAL A 25 -3.73 4.43 6.43
N CYS A 26 -2.66 3.93 7.03
CA CYS A 26 -2.41 2.50 7.12
C CYS A 26 -3.54 1.82 7.91
N PRO A 27 -4.30 0.89 7.30
CA PRO A 27 -5.42 0.23 7.98
C PRO A 27 -4.97 -0.73 9.10
N TYR A 28 -3.69 -1.09 9.14
CA TYR A 28 -3.15 -2.03 10.11
C TYR A 28 -2.68 -1.36 11.41
N CYS A 29 -1.99 -0.22 11.32
CA CYS A 29 -1.37 0.43 12.49
C CYS A 29 -1.78 1.89 12.71
N GLY A 30 -2.70 2.42 11.87
CA GLY A 30 -3.20 3.79 11.95
C GLY A 30 -2.20 4.89 11.55
N ARG A 31 -0.98 4.53 11.11
CA ARG A 31 0.03 5.50 10.68
C ARG A 31 -0.43 6.22 9.42
N LEU A 32 -0.34 7.55 9.41
CA LEU A 32 -0.47 8.36 8.21
C LEU A 32 0.78 8.19 7.32
N ILE A 33 0.56 7.71 6.10
CA ILE A 33 1.56 7.49 5.06
C ILE A 33 1.44 8.64 4.07
N ASP A 34 2.55 9.32 3.85
CA ASP A 34 2.70 10.34 2.80
C ASP A 34 3.07 9.63 1.50
N LEU A 35 2.19 9.68 0.50
CA LEU A 35 2.33 8.92 -0.74
C LEU A 35 3.41 9.49 -1.66
N ASP A 36 3.77 10.76 -1.51
CA ASP A 36 4.88 11.39 -2.25
C ASP A 36 6.24 10.84 -1.81
N ARG A 37 6.30 10.21 -0.62
CA ARG A 37 7.53 9.67 -0.03
C ARG A 37 7.44 8.17 0.30
N ALA A 38 6.30 7.53 0.04
CA ALA A 38 6.09 6.14 0.39
C ALA A 38 6.71 5.20 -0.65
N PRO A 39 7.26 4.05 -0.23
CA PRO A 39 7.66 3.01 -1.15
C PRO A 39 6.43 2.39 -1.82
N ILE A 40 6.28 2.67 -3.12
CA ILE A 40 5.28 2.04 -3.98
C ILE A 40 5.88 0.73 -4.53
N ILE A 41 5.25 -0.39 -4.22
CA ILE A 41 5.71 -1.71 -4.68
C ILE A 41 5.08 -2.12 -6.01
N TYR A 42 3.91 -1.56 -6.34
CA TYR A 42 3.19 -1.84 -7.57
C TYR A 42 2.16 -0.74 -7.86
N SER A 43 1.89 -0.44 -9.13
CA SER A 43 0.79 0.44 -9.53
C SER A 43 0.07 -0.10 -10.75
N GLY A 44 -1.26 -0.05 -10.76
CA GLY A 44 -2.05 -0.63 -11.84
C GLY A 44 -3.56 -0.53 -11.60
N SER A 45 -4.30 -1.51 -12.12
CA SER A 45 -5.73 -1.63 -11.85
C SER A 45 -6.00 -2.00 -10.38
N ALA A 46 -7.23 -1.74 -9.91
CA ALA A 46 -7.63 -2.11 -8.55
C ALA A 46 -7.48 -3.61 -8.25
N ARG A 47 -7.63 -4.46 -9.28
CA ARG A 47 -7.50 -5.92 -9.15
C ARG A 47 -6.04 -6.32 -8.96
N GLU A 48 -5.15 -5.80 -9.80
CA GLU A 48 -3.72 -6.10 -9.74
C GLU A 48 -3.09 -5.58 -8.45
N VAL A 49 -3.42 -4.36 -8.03
CA VAL A 49 -2.94 -3.78 -6.77
C VAL A 49 -3.37 -4.62 -5.56
N ARG A 50 -4.63 -5.06 -5.51
CA ARG A 50 -5.10 -5.92 -4.42
C ARG A 50 -4.36 -7.26 -4.39
N LYS A 51 -4.09 -7.85 -5.55
CA LYS A 51 -3.28 -9.08 -5.64
C LYS A 51 -1.87 -8.84 -5.10
N ALA A 52 -1.20 -7.76 -5.53
CA ALA A 52 0.14 -7.40 -5.07
C ALA A 52 0.19 -7.15 -3.56
N VAL A 53 -0.79 -6.44 -2.99
CA VAL A 53 -0.91 -6.21 -1.54
C VAL A 53 -1.07 -7.54 -0.78
N ALA A 54 -1.96 -8.42 -1.24
CA ALA A 54 -2.19 -9.71 -0.59
C ALA A 54 -0.95 -10.61 -0.65
N GLU A 55 -0.28 -10.67 -1.79
CA GLU A 55 0.95 -11.45 -1.99
C GLU A 55 2.13 -10.91 -1.17
N TYR A 56 2.26 -9.59 -1.04
CA TYR A 56 3.27 -8.98 -0.18
C TYR A 56 3.01 -9.32 1.30
N ASN A 57 1.76 -9.15 1.74
CA ASN A 57 1.39 -9.38 3.13
C ASN A 57 1.42 -10.87 3.53
N SER A 58 1.21 -11.81 2.61
CA SER A 58 1.27 -13.25 2.88
C SER A 58 2.70 -13.78 3.04
N ARG A 59 3.68 -13.11 2.44
CA ARG A 59 5.11 -13.47 2.53
C ARG A 59 5.78 -13.04 3.83
N ARG A 60 5.10 -12.25 4.65
CA ARG A 60 5.67 -11.74 5.90
C ARG A 60 5.34 -12.70 7.05
N PRO A 61 6.34 -13.31 7.72
CA PRO A 61 6.07 -14.06 8.93
C PRO A 61 5.49 -13.10 9.97
N ARG A 62 4.39 -13.52 10.61
CA ARG A 62 3.74 -12.79 11.71
C ARG A 62 4.69 -12.59 12.88
#